data_AF-F3CE94-F1
#
_entry.id   AF-F3CE94-F1
#
_cell.length_a   1.000
_cell.length_b   1.000
_cell.length_c   1.000
_cell.angle_alpha   90.00
_cell.angle_beta   90.00
_cell.angle_gamma   90.00
#
_symmetry.space_group_name_H-M   'P 1'
#
loop_
_entity.id
_entity.type
_entity.pdbx_description
1 polymer ?
#
loop_
_entity_poly.entity_id
_entity_poly.type
_entity_poly.pdbx_seq_one_letter_code
_entity_poly.pdbx_strand_id
1 'polypeptide(L)'
;INYDMDDYAGVVVGMLKEFCDAQSLPHPHIFSESGRSLTAHHAMLVVQVTDVEKHNDEVPEISDKESLPETVQWLVDLLGPTDIEMVTETYWRATHYMSDIATQYADGKISLAEKALGEQCYFAVCRRLYNSLKARQRSHRQVLDELNDKLADKYICNFSVFQSLPDTWAIGQVLPIL
;
A
#
# COMPACT_ATOMS: atom_id res chain seq x y z
N ILE A 1 -7.32 -0.04 -20.64
CA ILE A 1 -7.86 -0.26 -22.00
C ILE A 1 -6.66 -0.31 -22.94
N ASN A 2 -6.62 -1.27 -23.87
CA ASN A 2 -5.43 -1.51 -24.72
C ASN A 2 -5.62 -1.00 -26.16
N TYR A 3 -6.42 0.04 -26.34
CA TYR A 3 -6.70 0.71 -27.61
C TYR A 3 -6.95 2.19 -27.33
N ASP A 4 -6.75 3.03 -28.33
CA ASP A 4 -7.11 4.45 -28.26
C ASP A 4 -8.44 4.76 -28.97
N MET A 5 -8.83 6.03 -28.98
CA MET A 5 -10.08 6.45 -29.62
C MET A 5 -10.07 6.25 -31.13
N ASP A 6 -8.91 6.36 -31.78
CA ASP A 6 -8.77 6.21 -33.21
C ASP A 6 -8.84 4.73 -33.62
N ASP A 7 -8.21 3.85 -32.84
CA ASP A 7 -8.33 2.39 -32.97
C ASP A 7 -9.80 1.95 -32.83
N TYR A 8 -10.49 2.45 -31.80
CA TYR A 8 -11.90 2.14 -31.58
C TYR A 8 -12.77 2.57 -32.76
N ALA A 9 -12.61 3.81 -33.23
CA ALA A 9 -13.36 4.34 -34.36
C ALA A 9 -13.04 3.57 -35.66
N GLY A 10 -11.76 3.31 -35.91
CA GLY A 10 -11.27 2.59 -37.07
C GLY A 10 -11.84 1.18 -37.18
N VAL A 11 -11.88 0.44 -36.07
CA VAL A 11 -12.47 -0.91 -36.03
C VAL A 11 -13.96 -0.89 -36.33
N VAL A 12 -14.74 -0.01 -35.68
CA VAL A 12 -16.20 0.06 -35.87
C VAL A 12 -16.55 0.46 -37.31
N VAL A 13 -15.91 1.54 -37.82
CA VAL A 13 -16.17 2.04 -39.18
C VAL A 13 -15.70 1.03 -40.23
N GLY A 14 -14.53 0.43 -40.03
CA GLY A 14 -13.95 -0.57 -40.94
C GLY A 14 -14.85 -1.79 -41.10
N MET A 15 -15.29 -2.41 -39.99
CA MET A 15 -16.16 -3.58 -40.04
C MET A 15 -17.51 -3.30 -40.72
N LEU A 16 -18.12 -2.15 -40.45
CA LEU A 16 -19.39 -1.76 -41.07
C LEU A 16 -19.23 -1.51 -42.58
N LYS A 17 -18.15 -0.85 -42.98
CA LYS A 17 -17.83 -0.60 -44.39
C LYS A 17 -17.66 -1.91 -45.14
N GLU A 18 -16.82 -2.82 -44.65
CA GLU A 18 -16.58 -4.11 -45.30
C GLU A 18 -17.86 -4.93 -45.50
N PHE A 19 -18.72 -4.98 -44.48
CA PHE A 19 -20.00 -5.67 -44.57
C PHE A 19 -20.94 -5.04 -45.61
N CYS A 20 -21.09 -3.71 -45.58
CA CYS A 20 -21.97 -3.00 -46.52
C CYS A 20 -21.46 -3.13 -47.96
N ASP A 21 -20.15 -3.02 -48.16
CA ASP A 21 -19.51 -3.18 -49.47
C ASP A 21 -19.76 -4.60 -50.02
N ALA A 22 -19.60 -5.64 -49.19
CA ALA A 22 -19.82 -7.04 -49.57
C ALA A 22 -21.29 -7.37 -49.90
N GLN A 23 -22.24 -6.73 -49.21
CA GLN A 23 -23.68 -6.95 -49.41
C GLN A 23 -24.31 -5.94 -50.37
N SER A 24 -23.53 -5.02 -50.95
CA SER A 24 -24.02 -3.92 -51.80
C SER A 24 -25.12 -3.09 -51.13
N LEU A 25 -24.95 -2.79 -49.84
CA LEU A 25 -25.85 -1.96 -49.04
C LEU A 25 -25.32 -0.52 -48.92
N PRO A 26 -26.18 0.50 -48.80
CA PRO A 26 -25.73 1.85 -48.49
C PRO A 26 -25.13 1.91 -47.09
N HIS A 27 -24.08 2.74 -46.92
CA HIS A 27 -23.44 2.93 -45.61
C HIS A 27 -24.39 3.68 -44.66
N PRO A 28 -24.69 3.15 -43.46
CA PRO A 28 -25.61 3.77 -42.53
C PRO A 28 -24.97 4.93 -41.75
N HIS A 29 -25.81 5.72 -41.07
CA HIS A 29 -25.34 6.61 -40.02
C HIS A 29 -24.90 5.80 -38.79
N ILE A 30 -23.74 6.15 -38.25
CA ILE A 30 -23.19 5.53 -37.04
C ILE A 30 -23.42 6.46 -35.87
N PHE A 31 -24.00 5.92 -34.80
CA PHE A 31 -24.20 6.60 -33.52
C PHE A 31 -23.46 5.82 -32.43
N SER A 32 -22.86 6.54 -31.48
CA SER A 32 -22.23 5.95 -30.30
C SER A 32 -22.78 6.54 -29.01
N GLU A 33 -22.96 5.69 -28.00
CA GLU A 33 -23.43 6.07 -26.67
C GLU A 33 -22.27 6.08 -25.67
N SER A 34 -21.16 6.72 -26.05
CA SER A 34 -19.88 6.71 -25.31
C SER A 34 -19.86 7.62 -24.08
N GLY A 35 -20.87 7.53 -23.20
CA GLY A 35 -21.07 8.45 -22.07
C GLY A 35 -19.90 8.53 -21.09
N ARG A 36 -19.32 7.39 -20.70
CA ARG A 36 -18.15 7.35 -19.79
C ARG A 36 -16.93 8.06 -20.39
N SER A 37 -16.69 7.94 -21.70
CA SER A 37 -15.56 8.60 -22.37
C SER A 37 -15.68 10.13 -22.27
N LEU A 38 -16.90 10.65 -22.44
CA LEU A 38 -17.18 12.08 -22.35
C LEU A 38 -17.12 12.63 -20.92
N THR A 39 -17.54 11.83 -19.94
CA THR A 39 -17.75 12.30 -18.56
C THR A 39 -16.69 11.85 -17.57
N ALA A 40 -15.75 10.95 -17.90
CA ALA A 40 -14.81 10.43 -16.91
C ALA A 40 -13.89 11.50 -16.29
N HIS A 41 -13.48 12.51 -17.05
CA HIS A 41 -12.44 13.47 -16.64
C HIS A 41 -12.96 14.88 -16.32
N HIS A 42 -14.27 15.13 -16.43
CA HIS A 42 -14.83 16.48 -16.27
C HIS A 42 -14.96 16.95 -14.81
N ALA A 43 -14.79 16.03 -13.84
CA ALA A 43 -14.98 16.30 -12.43
C ALA A 43 -13.79 15.78 -11.62
N MET A 44 -13.47 16.50 -10.54
CA MET A 44 -12.44 16.13 -9.57
C MET A 44 -13.02 16.28 -8.16
N LEU A 45 -12.75 15.30 -7.30
CA LEU A 45 -13.09 15.36 -5.89
C LEU A 45 -11.88 15.90 -5.12
N VAL A 46 -12.04 17.05 -4.47
CA VAL A 46 -11.02 17.65 -3.60
C VAL A 46 -11.45 17.45 -2.16
N VAL A 47 -10.58 16.83 -1.36
CA VAL A 47 -10.83 16.53 0.05
C VAL A 47 -9.67 17.03 0.89
N GLN A 48 -9.96 17.34 2.15
CA GLN A 48 -8.94 17.70 3.12
C GLN A 48 -8.53 16.46 3.93
N VAL A 49 -7.22 16.32 4.16
CA VAL A 49 -6.69 15.40 5.18
C VAL A 49 -6.94 16.01 6.55
N THR A 50 -7.74 15.35 7.38
CA THR A 50 -8.05 15.81 8.74
C THR A 50 -7.05 15.31 9.75
N ASP A 51 -6.48 14.13 9.52
CA ASP A 51 -5.52 13.53 10.44
C ASP A 51 -4.61 12.55 9.69
N VAL A 52 -3.46 12.25 10.28
CA VAL A 52 -2.47 11.30 9.75
C VAL A 52 -2.00 10.40 10.87
N GLU A 53 -2.34 9.12 10.79
CA GLU A 53 -1.82 8.10 11.71
C GLU A 53 -0.47 7.62 11.20
N LYS A 54 0.55 7.73 12.06
CA LYS A 54 1.90 7.22 11.81
C LYS A 54 2.30 6.25 12.90
N HIS A 55 3.11 5.27 12.53
CA HIS A 55 3.76 4.44 13.52
C HIS A 55 4.79 5.25 14.32
N ASN A 56 4.85 5.01 15.63
CA ASN A 56 5.96 5.52 16.43
C ASN A 56 7.20 4.67 16.14
N ASP A 57 8.06 5.19 15.28
CA ASP A 57 9.33 4.59 14.86
C ASP A 57 10.55 5.33 15.42
N GLU A 58 10.34 6.20 16.41
CA GLU A 58 11.41 6.83 17.16
C GLU A 58 12.15 5.77 18.00
N VAL A 59 13.48 5.82 18.00
CA VAL A 59 14.29 4.93 18.83
C VAL A 59 14.03 5.26 20.30
N PRO A 60 13.49 4.33 21.11
CA PRO A 60 13.16 4.62 22.50
C PRO A 60 14.43 4.75 23.36
N GLU A 61 14.36 5.59 24.39
CA GLU A 61 15.35 5.58 25.47
C GLU A 61 15.10 4.40 26.40
N ILE A 62 16.10 3.52 26.55
CA ILE A 62 15.99 2.31 27.36
C ILE A 62 16.92 2.45 28.55
N SER A 63 16.36 2.68 29.73
CA SER A 63 17.10 2.93 30.96
C SER A 63 17.68 1.67 31.59
N ASP A 64 16.92 0.57 31.59
CA ASP A 64 17.34 -0.72 32.16
C ASP A 64 16.82 -1.87 31.28
N LYS A 65 17.67 -2.31 30.36
CA LYS A 65 17.36 -3.42 29.46
C LYS A 65 17.19 -4.75 30.22
N GLU A 66 17.95 -4.98 31.27
CA GLU A 66 17.99 -6.27 31.99
C GLU A 66 16.69 -6.54 32.75
N SER A 67 15.98 -5.47 33.13
CA SER A 67 14.65 -5.56 33.75
C SER A 67 13.53 -6.00 32.81
N LEU A 68 13.73 -5.93 31.48
CA LEU A 68 12.70 -6.21 30.48
C LEU A 68 12.51 -7.71 30.24
N PRO A 69 11.34 -8.13 29.75
CA PRO A 69 11.14 -9.50 29.27
C PRO A 69 12.12 -9.86 28.15
N GLU A 70 12.57 -11.11 28.12
CA GLU A 70 13.61 -11.59 27.21
C GLU A 70 13.31 -11.29 25.73
N THR A 71 12.05 -11.45 25.30
CA THR A 71 11.59 -11.14 23.94
C THR A 71 11.71 -9.66 23.58
N VAL A 72 11.46 -8.76 24.53
CA VAL A 72 11.64 -7.32 24.35
C VAL A 72 13.13 -7.00 24.28
N GLN A 73 13.96 -7.62 25.13
CA GLN A 73 15.41 -7.47 25.10
C GLN A 73 15.99 -7.85 23.73
N TRP A 74 15.51 -8.92 23.11
CA TRP A 74 15.95 -9.34 21.78
C TRP A 74 15.61 -8.31 20.70
N LEU A 75 14.43 -7.66 20.76
CA LEU A 75 14.11 -6.55 19.85
C LEU A 75 15.01 -5.33 20.07
N VAL A 76 15.29 -5.01 21.33
CA VAL A 76 16.21 -3.93 21.71
C VAL A 76 17.59 -4.17 21.10
N ASP A 77 18.09 -5.42 21.13
CA ASP A 77 19.37 -5.76 20.51
C ASP A 77 19.39 -5.54 19.00
N LEU A 78 18.24 -5.64 18.33
CA LEU A 78 18.12 -5.34 16.92
C LEU A 78 18.13 -3.84 16.61
N LEU A 79 18.07 -2.93 17.59
CA LEU A 79 18.17 -1.47 17.37
C LEU A 79 19.57 -1.00 16.96
N GLY A 80 20.59 -1.82 17.17
CA GLY A 80 21.97 -1.55 16.73
C GLY A 80 22.16 -1.60 15.21
N PRO A 81 23.34 -1.18 14.70
CA PRO A 81 23.66 -1.24 13.28
C PRO A 81 23.58 -2.68 12.73
N THR A 82 23.17 -2.82 11.48
CA THR A 82 23.01 -4.11 10.78
C THR A 82 23.84 -4.12 9.51
N ASP A 83 24.51 -5.23 9.24
CA ASP A 83 25.17 -5.46 7.95
C ASP A 83 24.11 -5.50 6.83
N ILE A 84 24.42 -4.91 5.68
CA ILE A 84 23.53 -4.86 4.52
C ILE A 84 23.13 -6.26 4.04
N GLU A 85 24.01 -7.25 4.21
CA GLU A 85 23.74 -8.65 3.85
C GLU A 85 22.70 -9.31 4.77
N MET A 86 22.60 -8.83 6.02
CA MET A 86 21.74 -9.38 7.06
C MET A 86 20.40 -8.64 7.22
N VAL A 87 20.12 -7.62 6.41
CA VAL A 87 18.92 -6.78 6.55
C VAL A 87 17.63 -7.59 6.46
N THR A 88 17.53 -8.50 5.48
CA THR A 88 16.37 -9.38 5.31
C THR A 88 16.19 -10.31 6.51
N GLU A 89 17.27 -10.95 6.98
CA GLU A 89 17.22 -11.82 8.17
C GLU A 89 16.81 -11.05 9.42
N THR A 90 17.36 -9.86 9.60
CA THR A 90 17.06 -8.98 10.74
C THR A 90 15.59 -8.58 10.76
N TYR A 91 15.00 -8.29 9.59
CA TYR A 91 13.57 -8.02 9.48
C TYR A 91 12.71 -9.23 9.91
N TRP A 92 13.06 -10.44 9.45
CA TRP A 92 12.33 -11.65 9.82
C TRP A 92 12.44 -11.97 11.31
N ARG A 93 13.64 -11.81 11.88
CA ARG A 93 13.87 -11.95 13.34
C ARG A 93 13.03 -10.95 14.13
N ALA A 94 13.06 -9.67 13.74
CA ALA A 94 12.25 -8.63 14.39
C ALA A 94 10.75 -8.97 14.33
N THR A 95 10.27 -9.43 13.17
CA THR A 95 8.86 -9.81 12.98
C THR A 95 8.47 -11.02 13.84
N HIS A 96 9.36 -11.99 13.98
CA HIS A 96 9.17 -13.13 14.87
C HIS A 96 9.06 -12.69 16.33
N TYR A 97 10.01 -11.88 16.82
CA TYR A 97 9.98 -11.39 18.20
C TYR A 97 8.75 -10.54 18.50
N MET A 98 8.29 -9.73 17.54
CA MET A 98 7.05 -8.96 17.67
C MET A 98 5.82 -9.88 17.82
N SER A 99 5.76 -10.99 17.08
CA SER A 99 4.71 -12.00 17.23
C SER A 99 4.73 -12.68 18.61
N ASP A 100 5.93 -12.95 19.14
CA ASP A 100 6.08 -13.56 20.46
C ASP A 100 5.65 -12.58 21.57
N ILE A 101 5.99 -11.30 21.46
CA ILE A 101 5.52 -10.24 22.36
C ILE A 101 4.00 -10.15 22.36
N ALA A 102 3.37 -10.16 21.18
CA ALA A 102 1.90 -10.15 21.07
C ALA A 102 1.26 -11.36 21.76
N THR A 103 1.87 -12.54 21.61
CA THR A 103 1.41 -13.79 22.25
C THR A 103 1.58 -13.72 23.77
N GLN A 104 2.74 -13.27 24.27
CA GLN A 104 3.00 -13.15 25.69
C GLN A 104 2.07 -12.13 26.36
N TYR A 105 1.73 -11.05 25.67
CA TYR A 105 0.75 -10.08 26.17
C TYR A 105 -0.64 -10.69 26.26
N ALA A 106 -1.08 -11.44 25.24
CA ALA A 106 -2.36 -12.14 25.25
C ALA A 106 -2.45 -13.18 26.40
N ASP A 107 -1.33 -13.83 26.72
CA ASP A 107 -1.20 -14.76 27.85
C ASP A 107 -1.10 -14.03 29.22
N GLY A 108 -1.01 -12.70 29.24
CA GLY A 108 -0.83 -11.91 30.47
C GLY A 108 0.57 -11.99 31.10
N LYS A 109 1.58 -12.43 30.34
CA LYS A 109 2.98 -12.59 30.81
C LYS A 109 3.78 -11.29 30.80
N ILE A 110 3.39 -10.35 29.94
CA ILE A 110 4.01 -9.02 29.85
C ILE A 110 2.95 -7.93 29.98
N SER A 111 3.35 -6.79 30.49
CA SER A 111 2.52 -5.61 30.67
C SER A 111 2.26 -4.87 29.35
N LEU A 112 1.27 -3.97 29.37
CA LEU A 112 0.99 -3.08 28.24
C LEU A 112 2.19 -2.16 27.92
N ALA A 113 2.93 -1.71 28.94
CA ALA A 113 4.09 -0.85 28.76
C ALA A 113 5.24 -1.59 28.05
N GLU A 114 5.50 -2.84 28.43
CA GLU A 114 6.51 -3.68 27.77
C GLU A 114 6.10 -4.04 26.34
N LYS A 115 4.82 -4.33 26.10
CA LYS A 115 4.29 -4.50 24.73
C LYS A 115 4.47 -3.24 23.90
N ALA A 116 4.12 -2.07 24.43
CA ALA A 116 4.24 -0.80 23.73
C ALA A 116 5.71 -0.48 23.40
N LEU A 117 6.64 -0.73 24.33
CA LEU A 117 8.07 -0.60 24.08
C LEU A 117 8.54 -1.57 22.98
N GLY A 118 8.08 -2.82 23.02
CA GLY A 118 8.36 -3.81 21.97
C GLY A 118 7.87 -3.36 20.59
N GLU A 119 6.66 -2.83 20.50
CA GLU A 119 6.10 -2.27 19.26
C GLU A 119 6.92 -1.09 18.75
N GLN A 120 7.28 -0.16 19.63
CA GLN A 120 8.13 0.99 19.26
C GLN A 120 9.50 0.54 18.76
N CYS A 121 10.16 -0.38 19.47
CA CYS A 121 11.43 -0.98 19.04
C CYS A 121 11.30 -1.63 17.65
N TYR A 122 10.23 -2.41 17.44
CA TYR A 122 9.98 -3.06 16.17
C TYR A 122 9.86 -2.07 15.01
N PHE A 123 9.05 -1.02 15.16
CA PHE A 123 8.88 -0.01 14.11
C PHE A 123 10.15 0.82 13.88
N ALA A 124 10.92 1.13 14.93
CA ALA A 124 12.22 1.77 14.81
C ALA A 124 13.23 0.91 14.02
N VAL A 125 13.26 -0.41 14.27
CA VAL A 125 14.05 -1.36 13.46
C VAL A 125 13.56 -1.35 12.01
N CYS A 126 12.26 -1.50 11.78
CA CYS A 126 11.67 -1.48 10.43
C CYS A 126 12.06 -0.21 9.64
N ARG A 127 11.97 0.99 10.25
CA ARG A 127 12.35 2.25 9.61
C ARG A 127 13.84 2.30 9.28
N ARG A 128 14.70 1.84 10.19
CA ARG A 128 16.15 1.77 9.94
C ARG A 128 16.48 0.82 8.78
N LEU A 129 15.88 -0.38 8.78
CA LEU A 129 16.07 -1.36 7.71
C LEU A 129 15.55 -0.82 6.38
N TYR A 130 14.39 -0.17 6.36
CA TYR A 130 13.83 0.48 5.18
C TYR A 130 14.82 1.46 4.54
N ASN A 131 15.43 2.33 5.35
CA ASN A 131 16.42 3.31 4.88
C ASN A 131 17.73 2.67 4.38
N SER A 132 17.98 1.40 4.73
CA SER A 132 19.19 0.65 4.37
C SER A 132 18.98 -0.23 3.13
N LEU A 133 17.73 -0.54 2.78
CA LEU A 133 17.38 -1.40 1.64
C LEU A 133 17.61 -0.68 0.30
N LYS A 134 18.15 -1.43 -0.66
CA LYS A 134 18.36 -0.98 -2.04
C LYS A 134 17.44 -1.74 -2.99
N ALA A 135 16.52 -1.04 -3.65
CA ALA A 135 15.55 -1.63 -4.59
C ALA A 135 16.19 -2.44 -5.74
N ARG A 136 17.45 -2.14 -6.11
CA ARG A 136 18.18 -2.86 -7.16
C ARG A 136 18.58 -4.28 -6.78
N GLN A 137 18.65 -4.59 -5.48
CA GLN A 137 19.07 -5.91 -5.01
C GLN A 137 17.86 -6.85 -4.92
N ARG A 138 17.87 -7.94 -5.69
CA ARG A 138 16.71 -8.85 -5.81
C ARG A 138 16.29 -9.47 -4.47
N SER A 139 17.25 -9.80 -3.60
CA SER A 139 16.99 -10.35 -2.26
C SER A 139 16.28 -9.38 -1.32
N HIS A 140 16.28 -8.08 -1.64
CA HIS A 140 15.69 -7.02 -0.81
C HIS A 140 14.27 -6.66 -1.24
N ARG A 141 13.86 -7.00 -2.46
CA ARG A 141 12.58 -6.53 -3.03
C ARG A 141 11.36 -6.94 -2.19
N GLN A 142 11.27 -8.21 -1.80
CA GLN A 142 10.13 -8.69 -1.02
C GLN A 142 9.99 -7.95 0.32
N VAL A 143 11.09 -7.82 1.07
CA VAL A 143 11.08 -7.10 2.36
C VAL A 143 10.81 -5.61 2.15
N LEU A 144 11.32 -5.02 1.08
CA LEU A 144 11.08 -3.62 0.76
C LEU A 144 9.59 -3.37 0.46
N ASP A 145 8.93 -4.26 -0.31
CA ASP A 145 7.50 -4.17 -0.59
C ASP A 145 6.68 -4.31 0.70
N GLU A 146 7.00 -5.28 1.55
CA GLU A 146 6.34 -5.44 2.86
C GLU A 146 6.55 -4.22 3.79
N LEU A 147 7.74 -3.63 3.79
CA LEU A 147 8.02 -2.44 4.60
C LEU A 147 7.36 -1.19 4.03
N ASN A 148 7.22 -1.06 2.71
CA ASN A 148 6.46 0.03 2.09
C ASN A 148 5.00 0.01 2.59
N ASP A 149 4.36 -1.15 2.56
CA ASP A 149 2.98 -1.30 3.03
C ASP A 149 2.87 -1.07 4.54
N LYS A 150 3.83 -1.59 5.32
CA LYS A 150 3.81 -1.53 6.78
C LYS A 150 4.14 -0.15 7.36
N LEU A 151 5.02 0.60 6.71
CA LEU A 151 5.43 1.95 7.14
C LEU A 151 4.62 3.06 6.46
N ALA A 152 3.58 2.71 5.71
CA ALA A 152 2.71 3.67 5.07
C ALA A 152 1.92 4.48 6.12
N ASP A 153 1.98 5.80 5.99
CA ASP A 153 1.14 6.71 6.77
C ASP A 153 -0.33 6.50 6.38
N LYS A 154 -1.23 6.42 7.36
CA LYS A 154 -2.67 6.35 7.08
C LYS A 154 -3.27 7.75 7.10
N TYR A 155 -3.76 8.18 5.95
CA TYR A 155 -4.41 9.47 5.79
C TYR A 155 -5.91 9.34 6.06
N ILE A 156 -6.41 10.12 7.02
CA ILE A 156 -7.83 10.20 7.31
C ILE A 156 -8.35 11.45 6.57
N CYS A 157 -9.19 11.23 5.57
CA CYS A 157 -9.71 12.29 4.71
C CYS A 157 -11.17 12.60 5.04
N ASN A 158 -11.54 13.88 5.02
CA ASN A 158 -12.90 14.35 5.29
C ASN A 158 -13.84 14.13 4.08
N PHE A 159 -14.17 12.89 3.80
CA PHE A 159 -15.19 12.52 2.82
C PHE A 159 -15.74 11.12 3.09
N SER A 160 -16.85 10.79 2.42
CA SER A 160 -17.41 9.45 2.42
C SER A 160 -17.19 8.78 1.06
N VAL A 161 -16.53 7.63 1.08
CA VAL A 161 -16.36 6.75 -0.08
C VAL A 161 -17.73 6.33 -0.62
N PHE A 162 -18.69 6.01 0.23
CA PHE A 162 -20.03 5.56 -0.19
C PHE A 162 -20.85 6.66 -0.86
N GLN A 163 -20.64 7.91 -0.46
CA GLN A 163 -21.34 9.05 -1.03
C GLN A 163 -20.68 9.53 -2.33
N SER A 164 -19.34 9.54 -2.38
CA SER A 164 -18.60 10.23 -3.44
C SER A 164 -18.00 9.26 -4.47
N LEU A 165 -17.61 8.05 -4.04
CA LEU A 165 -16.88 7.05 -4.83
C LEU A 165 -17.52 5.64 -4.72
N PRO A 166 -18.83 5.47 -4.97
CA PRO A 166 -19.52 4.20 -4.77
C PRO A 166 -18.96 3.07 -5.64
N ASP A 167 -18.52 3.38 -6.87
CA ASP A 167 -17.93 2.40 -7.79
C ASP A 167 -16.61 1.80 -7.25
N THR A 168 -15.82 2.59 -6.52
CA THR A 168 -14.58 2.09 -5.88
C THR A 168 -14.91 1.02 -4.84
N TRP A 169 -15.98 1.20 -4.07
CA TRP A 169 -16.44 0.21 -3.10
C TRP A 169 -17.14 -0.99 -3.76
N ALA A 170 -18.05 -0.75 -4.70
CA ALA A 170 -18.94 -1.78 -5.23
C ALA A 170 -18.27 -2.70 -6.25
N ILE A 171 -17.39 -2.16 -7.10
CA ILE A 171 -16.82 -2.89 -8.24
C ILE A 171 -15.28 -2.78 -8.32
N GLY A 172 -14.63 -2.23 -7.28
CA GLY A 172 -13.18 -2.06 -7.27
C GLY A 172 -12.67 -1.08 -8.33
N GLN A 173 -13.49 -0.09 -8.72
CA GLN A 173 -13.09 0.93 -9.69
C GLN A 173 -11.92 1.76 -9.13
N VAL A 174 -10.79 1.73 -9.84
CA VAL A 174 -9.62 2.52 -9.51
C VAL A 174 -9.79 3.95 -10.04
N LEU A 175 -9.44 4.91 -9.19
CA LEU A 175 -9.36 6.32 -9.53
C LEU A 175 -7.95 6.83 -9.22
N PRO A 176 -7.38 7.72 -10.05
CA PRO A 176 -6.12 8.38 -9.72
C PRO A 176 -6.27 9.22 -8.45
N ILE A 177 -5.33 9.08 -7.52
CA ILE A 177 -5.19 9.90 -6.31
C ILE A 177 -3.80 10.51 -6.36
N LEU A 178 -3.70 11.82 -6.08
CA LEU A 178 -2.46 12.61 -6.12
C LEU A 178 -2.11 13.14 -4.73
#